data_AF-A0A953SZL1-F1
#
_entry.id   AF-A0A953SZL1-F1
#
_cell.length_a   1.000
_cell.length_b   1.000
_cell.length_c   1.000
_cell.angle_alpha   90.00
_cell.angle_beta   90.00
_cell.angle_gamma   90.00
#
_symmetry.space_group_name_H-M   'P 1'
#
loop_
_entity.id
_entity.type
_entity.pdbx_description
1 polymer ?
#
loop_
_entity_poly.entity_id
_entity_poly.type
_entity_poly.pdbx_seq_one_letter_code
_entity_poly.pdbx_strand_id
1 'polypeptide(L)'
;MSDTEIQALITLIDDPDEGIYCHVRDRILALGQPVVSVLEHAWEQDDQGDLVRNRIEDLLHTIHLDITYHRLEAWREAGGEDLLEGALAVCRYRYAELDEHRVKSRLAAVRQDIWLELNDNLTAFEKVRVFNHIFFQVHGFKGNKRNYHAPQNSYINEVLECRKGNPLSLALIYQLLAEELELPMRGVNLPNHFVLAYMDETGVAASEFGHGDVLFYVNAFSQGDILGKAEIDEFLGKLDLPLEENFYQPCTNIDIVRRLLNNLLNSYEKLNDPDRVEDLKRLLTAL
;
A
#
# COMPACT_ATOMS: atom_id res chain seq x y z
N MET A 1 -9.56 -2.52 32.75
CA MET A 1 -8.74 -1.70 33.68
C MET A 1 -9.45 -0.40 33.90
N SER A 2 -9.28 0.23 35.05
CA SER A 2 -9.85 1.57 35.29
C SER A 2 -8.93 2.63 34.69
N ASP A 3 -9.48 3.73 34.17
CA ASP A 3 -8.71 4.87 33.65
C ASP A 3 -7.67 5.37 34.67
N THR A 4 -7.99 5.24 35.97
CA THR A 4 -7.09 5.51 37.10
C THR A 4 -5.79 4.70 37.09
N GLU A 5 -5.82 3.43 36.67
CA GLU A 5 -4.62 2.59 36.61
C GLU A 5 -3.72 3.00 35.44
N ILE A 6 -4.31 3.41 34.30
CA ILE A 6 -3.56 3.89 33.14
C ILE A 6 -2.89 5.23 33.47
N GLN A 7 -3.62 6.14 34.14
CA GLN A 7 -3.07 7.41 34.59
C GLN A 7 -1.87 7.22 35.53
N ALA A 8 -1.96 6.27 36.46
CA ALA A 8 -0.88 5.96 37.40
C ALA A 8 0.36 5.39 36.70
N LEU A 9 0.18 4.55 35.67
CA LEU A 9 1.29 4.05 34.86
C LEU A 9 2.00 5.18 34.10
N ILE A 10 1.24 6.16 33.59
CA ILE A 10 1.81 7.31 32.87
C ILE A 10 2.62 8.21 33.79
N THR A 11 2.16 8.43 35.03
CA THR A 11 2.97 9.18 36.01
C THR A 11 4.29 8.50 36.29
N LEU A 12 4.37 7.17 36.22
CA LEU A 12 5.61 6.42 36.45
C LEU A 12 6.53 6.35 35.21
N ILE A 13 6.13 6.92 34.06
CA ILE A 13 7.00 7.02 32.88
C ILE A 13 8.16 8.00 33.13
N ASP A 14 7.99 8.95 34.06
CA ASP A 14 9.04 9.91 34.43
C ASP A 14 10.07 9.35 35.43
N ASP A 15 9.87 8.11 35.91
CA ASP A 15 10.70 7.55 36.97
C ASP A 15 12.17 7.45 36.50
N PRO A 16 13.13 7.99 37.28
CA PRO A 16 14.55 7.92 36.96
C PRO A 16 15.13 6.50 37.09
N ASP A 17 14.44 5.58 37.77
CA ASP A 17 14.81 4.17 37.83
C ASP A 17 14.41 3.44 36.54
N GLU A 18 15.41 3.06 35.74
CA GLU A 18 15.22 2.33 34.48
C GLU A 18 14.53 0.97 34.65
N GLY A 19 14.66 0.32 35.81
CA GLY A 19 13.98 -0.95 36.10
C GLY A 19 12.47 -0.75 36.29
N ILE A 20 12.08 0.33 36.99
CA ILE A 20 10.68 0.72 37.13
C ILE A 20 10.10 1.10 35.78
N TYR A 21 10.80 1.94 35.01
CA TYR A 21 10.39 2.31 33.66
C TYR A 21 10.19 1.08 32.76
N CYS A 22 11.12 0.12 32.76
CA CYS A 22 10.97 -1.10 31.96
C CYS A 22 9.70 -1.89 32.33
N HIS A 23 9.39 -2.04 33.63
CA HIS A 23 8.18 -2.72 34.06
C HIS A 23 6.90 -1.98 33.65
N VAL A 24 6.90 -0.65 33.76
CA VAL A 24 5.79 0.21 33.34
C VAL A 24 5.59 0.13 31.83
N ARG A 25 6.68 0.25 31.06
CA ARG A 25 6.70 0.13 29.60
C ARG A 25 6.08 -1.19 29.16
N ASP A 26 6.56 -2.31 29.68
CA ASP A 26 6.06 -3.64 29.30
C ASP A 26 4.55 -3.79 29.61
N ARG A 27 4.10 -3.17 30.71
CA ARG A 27 2.68 -3.15 31.07
C ARG A 27 1.85 -2.30 30.13
N ILE A 28 2.34 -1.12 29.72
CA ILE A 28 1.68 -0.23 28.75
C ILE A 28 1.60 -0.91 27.39
N LEU A 29 2.69 -1.49 26.90
CA LEU A 29 2.73 -2.22 25.63
C LEU A 29 1.74 -3.40 25.63
N ALA A 30 1.64 -4.13 26.74
CA ALA A 30 0.67 -5.22 26.88
C ALA A 30 -0.81 -4.77 26.82
N LEU A 31 -1.10 -3.47 27.04
CA LEU A 31 -2.44 -2.94 26.89
C LEU A 31 -2.79 -2.64 25.44
N GLY A 32 -1.85 -2.16 24.64
CA GLY A 32 -2.04 -1.88 23.21
C GLY A 32 -2.93 -0.65 22.93
N GLN A 33 -3.89 -0.77 22.01
CA GLN A 33 -4.72 0.37 21.56
C GLN A 33 -5.44 1.19 22.67
N PRO A 34 -5.99 0.60 23.75
CA PRO A 34 -6.71 1.34 24.79
C PRO A 34 -5.91 2.44 25.48
N VAL A 35 -4.57 2.38 25.49
CA VAL A 35 -3.72 3.39 26.15
C VAL A 35 -3.29 4.53 25.23
N VAL A 36 -3.48 4.40 23.91
CA VAL A 36 -3.01 5.37 22.90
C VAL A 36 -3.53 6.78 23.19
N SER A 37 -4.84 6.98 23.32
CA SER A 37 -5.44 8.31 23.56
C SER A 37 -4.90 8.97 24.83
N VAL A 38 -4.55 8.17 25.85
CA VAL A 38 -4.04 8.68 27.13
C VAL A 38 -2.57 9.07 26.99
N LEU A 39 -1.77 8.29 26.25
CA LEU A 39 -0.39 8.60 25.92
C LEU A 39 -0.29 9.86 25.04
N GLU A 40 -1.16 10.01 24.04
CA GLU A 40 -1.23 11.22 23.19
C GLU A 40 -1.56 12.45 24.03
N HIS A 41 -2.57 12.36 24.92
CA HIS A 41 -2.91 13.45 25.81
C HIS A 41 -1.76 13.81 26.76
N ALA A 42 -1.01 12.82 27.25
CA ALA A 42 0.17 13.04 28.08
C ALA A 42 1.30 13.71 27.27
N TRP A 43 1.51 13.31 26.01
CA TRP A 43 2.52 13.89 25.13
C TRP A 43 2.25 15.37 24.81
N GLU A 44 0.98 15.78 24.68
CA GLU A 44 0.57 17.17 24.41
C GLU A 44 0.80 18.12 25.60
N GLN A 45 1.04 17.61 26.81
CA GLN A 45 1.23 18.46 27.99
C GLN A 45 2.60 19.14 27.97
N ASP A 46 2.59 20.47 28.08
CA ASP A 46 3.76 21.33 27.84
C ASP A 46 4.80 21.31 28.99
N ASP A 47 4.46 20.70 30.13
CA ASP A 47 5.31 20.65 31.33
C ASP A 47 6.22 19.42 31.43
N GLN A 48 6.12 18.48 30.49
CA GLN A 48 6.93 17.26 30.47
C GLN A 48 8.32 17.49 29.87
N GLY A 49 9.37 17.04 30.56
CA GLY A 49 10.74 17.10 30.06
C GLY A 49 10.99 16.17 28.86
N ASP A 50 12.06 16.43 28.10
CA ASP A 50 12.40 15.71 26.86
C ASP A 50 12.45 14.18 27.02
N LEU A 51 12.91 13.68 28.17
CA LEU A 51 12.97 12.24 28.45
C LEU A 51 11.59 11.57 28.40
N VAL A 52 10.59 12.20 29.03
CA VAL A 52 9.23 11.63 29.12
C VAL A 52 8.57 11.67 27.75
N ARG A 53 8.75 12.76 27.00
CA ARG A 53 8.25 12.87 25.61
C ARG A 53 8.82 11.77 24.73
N ASN A 54 10.14 11.56 24.75
CA ASN A 54 10.79 10.50 23.97
C ASN A 54 10.27 9.10 24.36
N ARG A 55 10.13 8.83 25.67
CA ARG A 55 9.58 7.56 26.17
C ARG A 55 8.14 7.32 25.69
N ILE A 56 7.31 8.36 25.69
CA ILE A 56 5.93 8.28 25.18
C ILE A 56 5.92 8.07 23.65
N GLU A 57 6.77 8.77 22.90
CA GLU A 57 6.91 8.58 21.45
C GLU A 57 7.31 7.15 21.10
N ASP A 58 8.29 6.57 21.80
CA ASP A 58 8.73 5.19 21.61
C ASP A 58 7.61 4.18 21.92
N LEU A 59 6.84 4.41 22.99
CA LEU A 59 5.69 3.59 23.37
C LEU A 59 4.59 3.63 22.32
N LEU A 60 4.19 4.84 21.90
CA LEU A 60 3.18 5.03 20.85
C LEU A 60 3.63 4.37 19.55
N HIS A 61 4.87 4.59 19.14
CA HIS A 61 5.45 3.98 17.95
C HIS A 61 5.39 2.45 17.99
N THR A 62 5.82 1.85 19.11
CA THR A 62 5.79 0.39 19.29
C THR A 62 4.36 -0.16 19.24
N ILE A 63 3.41 0.48 19.93
CA ILE A 63 2.00 0.07 19.92
C ILE A 63 1.43 0.13 18.50
N HIS A 64 1.65 1.22 17.76
CA HIS A 64 1.14 1.34 16.39
C HIS A 64 1.77 0.34 15.42
N LEU A 65 3.06 0.03 15.60
CA LEU A 65 3.74 -0.99 14.82
C LEU A 65 3.15 -2.38 15.08
N ASP A 66 2.90 -2.74 16.35
CA ASP A 66 2.27 -4.01 16.75
C ASP A 66 0.85 -4.14 16.17
N ILE A 67 0.06 -3.08 16.23
CA ILE A 67 -1.28 -3.05 15.66
C ILE A 67 -1.23 -3.25 14.14
N THR A 68 -0.30 -2.59 13.47
CA THR A 68 -0.13 -2.72 12.01
C THR A 68 0.32 -4.13 11.64
N TYR A 69 1.25 -4.71 12.40
CA TYR A 69 1.72 -6.08 12.24
C TYR A 69 0.55 -7.07 12.31
N HIS A 70 -0.22 -7.03 13.41
CA HIS A 70 -1.33 -7.96 13.60
C HIS A 70 -2.47 -7.75 12.60
N ARG A 71 -2.68 -6.51 12.12
CA ARG A 71 -3.64 -6.26 11.04
C ARG A 71 -3.21 -6.92 9.73
N LEU A 72 -1.94 -6.82 9.35
CA LEU A 72 -1.40 -7.48 8.16
C LEU A 72 -1.43 -9.01 8.29
N GLU A 73 -1.07 -9.53 9.46
CA GLU A 73 -1.12 -10.95 9.78
C GLU A 73 -2.55 -11.50 9.66
N ALA A 74 -3.52 -10.86 10.30
CA ALA A 74 -4.93 -11.25 10.23
C ALA A 74 -5.48 -11.16 8.80
N TRP A 75 -5.11 -10.11 8.06
CA TRP A 75 -5.50 -9.96 6.65
C TRP A 75 -4.96 -11.11 5.78
N ARG A 76 -3.68 -11.48 5.97
CA ARG A 76 -3.07 -12.62 5.27
C ARG A 76 -3.75 -13.93 5.66
N GLU A 77 -3.97 -14.17 6.95
CA GLU A 77 -4.61 -15.39 7.46
C GLU A 77 -6.05 -15.55 6.97
N ALA A 78 -6.75 -14.45 6.72
CA ALA A 78 -8.05 -14.42 6.06
C ALA A 78 -7.99 -14.66 4.53
N GLY A 79 -6.81 -14.92 3.96
CA GLY A 79 -6.60 -15.22 2.54
C GLY A 79 -6.09 -14.04 1.71
N GLY A 80 -6.04 -12.82 2.28
CA GLY A 80 -5.53 -11.63 1.60
C GLY A 80 -6.34 -11.21 0.37
N GLU A 81 -7.64 -11.53 0.31
CA GLU A 81 -8.48 -11.30 -0.88
C GLU A 81 -8.75 -9.81 -1.13
N ASP A 82 -9.02 -9.02 -0.09
CA ASP A 82 -9.26 -7.58 -0.24
C ASP A 82 -7.95 -6.82 -0.34
N LEU A 83 -7.57 -6.42 -1.56
CA LEU A 83 -6.34 -5.68 -1.81
C LEU A 83 -6.32 -4.29 -1.16
N LEU A 84 -7.48 -3.63 -1.04
CA LEU A 84 -7.57 -2.30 -0.43
C LEU A 84 -7.29 -2.40 1.07
N GLU A 85 -7.84 -3.40 1.76
CA GLU A 85 -7.57 -3.60 3.18
C GLU A 85 -6.08 -3.85 3.47
N GLY A 86 -5.42 -4.65 2.62
CA GLY A 86 -3.96 -4.84 2.70
C GLY A 86 -3.18 -3.53 2.48
N ALA A 87 -3.57 -2.72 1.50
CA ALA A 87 -2.94 -1.41 1.25
C ALA A 87 -3.19 -0.39 2.38
N LEU A 88 -4.39 -0.38 2.97
CA LEU A 88 -4.74 0.49 4.10
C LEU A 88 -3.98 0.09 5.37
N ALA A 89 -3.81 -1.22 5.62
CA ALA A 89 -2.98 -1.71 6.71
C ALA A 89 -1.54 -1.18 6.60
N VAL A 90 -0.94 -1.22 5.40
CA VAL A 90 0.39 -0.63 5.15
C VAL A 90 0.40 0.89 5.37
N CYS A 91 -0.68 1.61 5.03
CA CYS A 91 -0.74 3.05 5.26
C CYS A 91 -0.80 3.41 6.75
N ARG A 92 -1.43 2.59 7.59
CA ARG A 92 -1.50 2.83 9.04
C ARG A 92 -0.15 2.81 9.74
N TYR A 93 0.84 2.13 9.18
CA TYR A 93 2.23 2.21 9.66
C TYR A 93 2.74 3.65 9.75
N ARG A 94 2.40 4.49 8.76
CA ARG A 94 2.81 5.90 8.73
C ARG A 94 1.73 6.85 9.25
N TYR A 95 0.46 6.49 9.05
CA TYR A 95 -0.69 7.31 9.38
C TYR A 95 -1.60 6.55 10.35
N ALA A 96 -1.23 6.51 11.63
CA ALA A 96 -1.95 5.75 12.66
C ALA A 96 -3.45 6.09 12.68
N GLU A 97 -3.78 7.38 12.58
CA GLU A 97 -5.14 7.92 12.54
C GLU A 97 -5.70 8.09 11.12
N LEU A 98 -5.34 7.21 10.19
CA LEU A 98 -5.83 7.26 8.82
C LEU A 98 -7.37 7.18 8.76
N ASP A 99 -7.98 8.19 8.13
CA ASP A 99 -9.39 8.17 7.74
C ASP A 99 -9.59 7.30 6.49
N GLU A 100 -9.89 6.02 6.71
CA GLU A 100 -10.15 5.06 5.65
C GLU A 100 -11.42 5.37 4.85
N HIS A 101 -12.41 6.05 5.46
CA HIS A 101 -13.61 6.48 4.74
C HIS A 101 -13.29 7.53 3.68
N ARG A 102 -12.37 8.46 3.99
CA ARG A 102 -11.89 9.45 3.01
C ARG A 102 -11.17 8.78 1.83
N VAL A 103 -10.37 7.74 2.08
CA VAL A 103 -9.72 6.96 1.02
C VAL A 103 -10.76 6.25 0.14
N LYS A 104 -11.67 5.49 0.76
CA LYS A 104 -12.75 4.77 0.05
C LYS A 104 -13.65 5.72 -0.75
N SER A 105 -13.99 6.89 -0.20
CA SER A 105 -14.80 7.90 -0.88
C SER A 105 -14.10 8.50 -2.10
N ARG A 106 -12.77 8.71 -2.03
CA ARG A 106 -11.98 9.19 -3.18
C ARG A 106 -11.93 8.15 -4.31
N LEU A 107 -11.75 6.87 -3.98
CA LEU A 107 -11.81 5.78 -4.96
C LEU A 107 -13.20 5.70 -5.61
N ALA A 108 -14.26 5.74 -4.79
CA ALA A 108 -15.63 5.68 -5.29
C ALA A 108 -15.98 6.83 -6.25
N ALA A 109 -15.46 8.04 -6.01
CA ALA A 109 -15.64 9.17 -6.92
C ALA A 109 -14.99 8.92 -8.29
N VAL A 110 -13.74 8.44 -8.31
CA VAL A 110 -13.05 8.09 -9.57
C VAL A 110 -13.77 6.96 -10.30
N ARG A 111 -14.20 5.93 -9.56
CA ARG A 111 -14.96 4.81 -10.11
C ARG A 111 -16.25 5.28 -10.77
N GLN A 112 -17.00 6.16 -10.12
CA GLN A 112 -18.26 6.68 -10.64
C GLN A 112 -18.06 7.40 -11.97
N ASP A 113 -17.02 8.23 -12.08
CA ASP A 113 -16.71 8.95 -13.32
C ASP A 113 -16.29 7.99 -14.45
N ILE A 114 -15.57 6.91 -14.15
CA ILE A 114 -15.25 5.86 -15.14
C ILE A 114 -16.53 5.11 -15.56
N TRP A 115 -17.35 4.71 -14.59
CA TRP A 115 -18.57 3.93 -14.84
C TRP A 115 -19.56 4.66 -15.76
N LEU A 116 -19.71 5.97 -15.59
CA LEU A 116 -20.61 6.79 -16.42
C LEU A 116 -20.24 6.80 -17.91
N GLU A 117 -18.96 6.56 -18.22
CA GLU A 117 -18.43 6.58 -19.59
C GLU A 117 -18.26 5.17 -20.17
N LEU A 118 -18.34 4.13 -19.35
CA LEU A 118 -18.28 2.74 -19.79
C LEU A 118 -19.60 2.29 -20.41
N ASN A 119 -19.50 1.39 -21.38
CA ASN A 119 -20.62 0.76 -22.06
C ASN A 119 -20.29 -0.72 -22.35
N ASP A 120 -21.26 -1.60 -22.15
CA ASP A 120 -21.10 -3.05 -22.32
C ASP A 120 -20.79 -3.47 -23.76
N ASN A 121 -21.12 -2.63 -24.75
CA ASN A 121 -20.83 -2.89 -26.16
C ASN A 121 -19.38 -2.60 -26.56
N LEU A 122 -18.55 -2.05 -25.65
CA LEU A 122 -17.15 -1.77 -25.91
C LEU A 122 -16.31 -3.04 -25.85
N THR A 123 -15.34 -3.14 -26.77
CA THR A 123 -14.28 -4.14 -26.70
C THR A 123 -13.37 -3.90 -25.49
N ALA A 124 -12.59 -4.92 -25.07
CA ALA A 124 -11.63 -4.78 -23.97
C ALA A 124 -10.66 -3.60 -24.15
N PHE A 125 -10.13 -3.42 -25.36
CA PHE A 125 -9.27 -2.27 -25.71
C PHE A 125 -10.00 -0.93 -25.57
N GLU A 126 -11.26 -0.84 -26.00
CA GLU A 126 -12.04 0.38 -25.88
C GLU A 126 -12.40 0.70 -24.42
N LYS A 127 -12.78 -0.31 -23.63
CA LYS A 127 -13.01 -0.16 -22.17
C LYS A 127 -11.77 0.41 -21.48
N VAL A 128 -10.58 -0.15 -21.76
CA VAL A 128 -9.32 0.35 -21.20
C VAL A 128 -8.99 1.77 -21.69
N ARG A 129 -9.28 2.11 -22.94
CA ARG A 129 -9.08 3.49 -23.44
C ARG A 129 -9.97 4.50 -22.74
N VAL A 130 -11.24 4.18 -22.50
CA VAL A 130 -12.16 5.02 -21.71
C VAL A 130 -11.65 5.16 -20.28
N PHE A 131 -11.31 4.05 -19.63
CA PHE A 131 -10.73 4.04 -18.29
C PHE A 131 -9.50 4.95 -18.23
N ASN A 132 -8.54 4.77 -19.14
CA ASN A 132 -7.31 5.55 -19.20
C ASN A 132 -7.57 7.05 -19.38
N HIS A 133 -8.54 7.42 -20.21
CA HIS A 133 -8.92 8.82 -20.40
C HIS A 133 -9.37 9.44 -19.06
N ILE A 134 -10.29 8.79 -18.35
CA ILE A 134 -10.81 9.31 -17.09
C ILE A 134 -9.72 9.29 -16.01
N PHE A 135 -9.04 8.17 -15.82
CA PHE A 135 -8.03 8.02 -14.78
C PHE A 135 -6.82 8.97 -14.98
N PHE A 136 -6.25 9.02 -16.17
CA PHE A 136 -5.03 9.80 -16.41
C PHE A 136 -5.28 11.23 -16.86
N GLN A 137 -6.29 11.49 -17.71
CA GLN A 137 -6.52 12.82 -18.29
C GLN A 137 -7.50 13.65 -17.45
N VAL A 138 -8.60 13.07 -16.97
CA VAL A 138 -9.60 13.78 -16.16
C VAL A 138 -9.16 13.89 -14.69
N HIS A 139 -8.83 12.77 -14.04
CA HIS A 139 -8.35 12.79 -12.66
C HIS A 139 -6.87 13.14 -12.53
N GLY A 140 -6.08 13.04 -13.60
CA GLY A 140 -4.70 13.56 -13.62
C GLY A 140 -3.67 12.68 -12.92
N PHE A 141 -3.96 11.39 -12.72
CA PHE A 141 -2.99 10.45 -12.16
C PHE A 141 -1.76 10.33 -13.06
N LYS A 142 -0.56 10.25 -12.47
CA LYS A 142 0.68 10.08 -13.24
C LYS A 142 1.85 9.56 -12.43
N GLY A 143 2.83 8.98 -13.12
CA GLY A 143 4.08 8.55 -12.50
C GLY A 143 4.88 9.71 -11.90
N ASN A 144 5.37 9.55 -10.67
CA ASN A 144 6.25 10.52 -10.03
C ASN A 144 7.71 10.37 -10.51
N LYS A 145 8.02 10.84 -11.73
CA LYS A 145 9.37 10.73 -12.30
C LYS A 145 10.44 11.58 -11.60
N ARG A 146 10.04 12.67 -10.93
CA ARG A 146 10.99 13.61 -10.29
C ARG A 146 11.47 13.12 -8.93
N ASN A 147 10.57 12.53 -8.14
CA ASN A 147 10.90 11.98 -6.84
C ASN A 147 10.52 10.50 -6.81
N TYR A 148 11.19 9.71 -7.65
CA TYR A 148 10.81 8.33 -7.95
C TYR A 148 10.87 7.41 -6.72
N HIS A 149 11.85 7.62 -5.84
CA HIS A 149 12.06 6.83 -4.63
C HIS A 149 11.43 7.44 -3.36
N ALA A 150 10.49 8.37 -3.50
CA ALA A 150 9.78 8.92 -2.36
C ALA A 150 8.88 7.85 -1.71
N PRO A 151 8.96 7.61 -0.37
CA PRO A 151 8.05 6.69 0.30
C PRO A 151 6.58 7.03 0.11
N GLN A 152 6.25 8.33 -0.02
CA GLN A 152 4.89 8.83 -0.26
C GLN A 152 4.26 8.25 -1.54
N ASN A 153 5.07 7.86 -2.52
CA ASN A 153 4.58 7.25 -3.75
C ASN A 153 4.00 5.84 -3.54
N SER A 154 4.23 5.23 -2.37
CA SER A 154 3.80 3.88 -2.00
C SER A 154 2.58 3.86 -1.08
N TYR A 155 2.11 5.00 -0.58
CA TYR A 155 0.95 5.06 0.30
C TYR A 155 -0.31 5.48 -0.48
N ILE A 156 -1.36 4.66 -0.47
CA ILE A 156 -2.55 4.89 -1.32
C ILE A 156 -3.25 6.22 -1.00
N ASN A 157 -3.30 6.61 0.28
CA ASN A 157 -3.89 7.88 0.72
C ASN A 157 -3.17 9.09 0.12
N GLU A 158 -1.83 9.06 0.10
CA GLU A 158 -0.98 10.11 -0.49
C GLU A 158 -1.11 10.14 -2.02
N VAL A 159 -1.11 8.98 -2.67
CA VAL A 159 -1.22 8.89 -4.14
C VAL A 159 -2.58 9.40 -4.61
N LEU A 160 -3.67 9.09 -3.89
CA LEU A 160 -5.01 9.63 -4.18
C LEU A 160 -5.09 11.15 -3.96
N GLU A 161 -4.32 11.69 -3.00
CA GLU A 161 -4.27 13.14 -2.73
C GLU A 161 -3.48 13.89 -3.80
N CYS A 162 -2.24 13.47 -4.04
CA CYS A 162 -1.32 14.20 -4.91
C CYS A 162 -1.43 13.79 -6.39
N ARG A 163 -2.18 12.72 -6.69
CA ARG A 163 -2.35 12.10 -8.01
C ARG A 163 -1.04 11.66 -8.65
N LYS A 164 -0.03 11.37 -7.82
CA LYS A 164 1.29 10.92 -8.25
C LYS A 164 1.71 9.69 -7.47
N GLY A 165 2.18 8.67 -8.17
CA GLY A 165 2.60 7.42 -7.55
C GLY A 165 3.77 6.76 -8.26
N ASN A 166 4.23 5.64 -7.68
CA ASN A 166 5.19 4.73 -8.32
C ASN A 166 4.42 3.75 -9.24
N PRO A 167 5.11 2.89 -10.02
CA PRO A 167 4.44 1.93 -10.90
C PRO A 167 3.43 1.02 -10.18
N LEU A 168 3.81 0.50 -9.01
CA LEU A 168 2.98 -0.40 -8.21
C LEU A 168 1.71 0.30 -7.71
N SER A 169 1.83 1.47 -7.08
CA SER A 169 0.67 2.14 -6.46
C SER A 169 -0.32 2.69 -7.47
N LEU A 170 0.15 3.14 -8.64
CA LEU A 170 -0.77 3.51 -9.73
C LEU A 170 -1.51 2.30 -10.28
N ALA A 171 -0.81 1.18 -10.48
CA ALA A 171 -1.43 -0.06 -10.91
C ALA A 171 -2.37 -0.65 -9.86
N LEU A 172 -2.04 -0.55 -8.57
CA LEU A 172 -2.87 -0.98 -7.45
C LEU A 172 -4.20 -0.21 -7.45
N ILE A 173 -4.17 1.12 -7.53
CA ILE A 173 -5.40 1.92 -7.60
C ILE A 173 -6.19 1.57 -8.86
N TYR A 174 -5.52 1.39 -9.99
CA TYR A 174 -6.17 0.99 -11.24
C TYR A 174 -6.87 -0.36 -11.09
N GLN A 175 -6.21 -1.36 -10.50
CA GLN A 175 -6.76 -2.69 -10.26
C GLN A 175 -8.00 -2.61 -9.37
N LEU A 176 -7.93 -1.90 -8.24
CA LEU A 176 -9.07 -1.73 -7.34
C LEU A 176 -10.31 -1.16 -8.04
N LEU A 177 -10.10 -0.11 -8.85
CA LEU A 177 -11.17 0.50 -9.62
C LEU A 177 -11.69 -0.43 -10.72
N ALA A 178 -10.82 -1.17 -11.39
CA ALA A 178 -11.18 -2.13 -12.43
C ALA A 178 -12.01 -3.30 -11.87
N GLU A 179 -11.61 -3.84 -10.70
CA GLU A 179 -12.34 -4.90 -10.00
C GLU A 179 -13.76 -4.44 -9.62
N GLU A 180 -13.92 -3.23 -9.05
CA GLU A 180 -15.25 -2.67 -8.73
C GLU A 180 -16.09 -2.33 -9.98
N LEU A 181 -15.49 -2.31 -11.17
CA LEU A 181 -16.13 -2.09 -12.47
C LEU A 181 -16.32 -3.39 -13.27
N GLU A 182 -16.06 -4.55 -12.65
CA GLU A 182 -16.15 -5.86 -13.29
C GLU A 182 -15.26 -5.98 -14.55
N LEU A 183 -14.13 -5.27 -14.55
CA LEU A 183 -13.09 -5.42 -15.56
C LEU A 183 -12.06 -6.44 -15.06
N PRO A 184 -11.76 -7.51 -15.81
CA PRO A 184 -10.91 -8.61 -15.35
C PRO A 184 -9.43 -8.24 -15.44
N MET A 185 -9.00 -7.23 -14.69
CA MET A 185 -7.63 -6.75 -14.68
C MET A 185 -6.90 -7.17 -13.42
N ARG A 186 -5.70 -7.75 -13.56
CA ARG A 186 -4.92 -8.24 -12.42
C ARG A 186 -3.46 -7.80 -12.53
N GLY A 187 -2.86 -7.46 -11.40
CA GLY A 187 -1.48 -7.00 -11.34
C GLY A 187 -0.45 -8.08 -11.69
N VAL A 188 0.57 -7.69 -12.43
CA VAL A 188 1.70 -8.55 -12.86
C VAL A 188 3.00 -7.93 -12.40
N ASN A 189 3.80 -8.75 -11.72
CA ASN A 189 5.09 -8.35 -11.19
C ASN A 189 6.16 -8.35 -12.28
N LEU A 190 6.74 -7.18 -12.54
CA LEU A 190 7.96 -7.05 -13.35
C LEU A 190 9.13 -6.55 -12.52
N PRO A 191 10.38 -6.86 -12.85
CA PRO A 191 11.54 -6.28 -12.19
C PRO A 191 11.56 -4.76 -12.39
N ASN A 192 11.73 -4.00 -11.30
CA ASN A 192 11.70 -2.52 -11.28
C ASN A 192 10.41 -1.84 -11.79
N HIS A 193 9.39 -2.61 -12.19
CA HIS A 193 8.16 -2.09 -12.78
C HIS A 193 6.92 -2.91 -12.41
N PHE A 194 5.71 -2.42 -12.68
CA PHE A 194 4.49 -3.17 -12.41
C PHE A 194 3.43 -2.82 -13.46
N VAL A 195 2.75 -3.83 -13.98
CA VAL A 195 1.74 -3.69 -15.05
C VAL A 195 0.47 -4.44 -14.66
N LEU A 196 -0.61 -4.24 -15.41
CA LEU A 196 -1.87 -4.96 -15.23
C LEU A 196 -2.10 -5.86 -16.44
N ALA A 197 -2.34 -7.14 -16.25
CA ALA A 197 -2.86 -8.03 -17.27
C ALA A 197 -4.38 -7.86 -17.36
N TYR A 198 -4.90 -7.69 -18.57
CA TYR A 198 -6.33 -7.84 -18.86
C TYR A 198 -6.57 -9.30 -19.22
N MET A 199 -7.33 -10.02 -18.38
CA MET A 199 -7.58 -11.45 -18.53
C MET A 199 -8.66 -11.70 -19.57
N ASP A 200 -8.53 -12.81 -20.30
CA ASP A 200 -9.56 -13.27 -21.22
C ASP A 200 -10.63 -14.09 -20.50
N GLU A 201 -11.80 -13.50 -20.28
CA GLU A 201 -12.96 -14.21 -19.72
C GLU A 201 -13.65 -15.13 -20.75
N THR A 202 -13.36 -14.96 -22.04
CA THR A 202 -14.02 -15.70 -23.12
C THR A 202 -13.28 -16.97 -23.54
N GLY A 203 -12.02 -17.15 -23.08
CA GLY A 203 -11.17 -18.31 -23.42
C GLY A 203 -10.78 -18.39 -24.90
N VAL A 204 -10.79 -17.25 -25.60
CA VAL A 204 -10.49 -17.09 -27.03
C VAL A 204 -8.99 -16.79 -27.26
N ALA A 205 -8.24 -16.44 -26.22
CA ALA A 205 -6.85 -15.97 -26.32
C ALA A 205 -5.82 -17.10 -26.40
N ALA A 206 -5.52 -17.48 -27.63
CA ALA A 206 -4.14 -17.64 -28.08
C ALA A 206 -3.96 -16.73 -29.31
N SER A 207 -3.88 -15.41 -29.09
CA SER A 207 -3.59 -14.43 -30.14
C SER A 207 -2.11 -14.06 -30.13
N GLU A 208 -1.57 -13.54 -31.23
CA GLU A 208 -0.17 -13.06 -31.32
C GLU A 208 0.17 -11.93 -30.33
N PHE A 209 -0.86 -11.26 -29.78
CA PHE A 209 -0.71 -10.12 -28.88
C PHE A 209 -0.70 -10.52 -27.39
N GLY A 210 -1.40 -11.61 -27.04
CA GLY A 210 -1.58 -12.11 -25.67
C GLY A 210 -0.62 -13.24 -25.29
N HIS A 211 -0.73 -13.74 -24.05
CA HIS A 211 0.06 -14.87 -23.55
C HIS A 211 -0.74 -15.67 -22.50
N GLY A 212 -1.03 -16.94 -22.79
CA GLY A 212 -1.94 -17.73 -21.96
C GLY A 212 -3.32 -17.07 -21.87
N ASP A 213 -3.87 -16.98 -20.65
CA ASP A 213 -5.18 -16.36 -20.39
C ASP A 213 -5.15 -14.81 -20.38
N VAL A 214 -4.06 -14.19 -20.82
CA VAL A 214 -3.90 -12.72 -20.86
C VAL A 214 -4.10 -12.19 -22.28
N LEU A 215 -5.02 -11.25 -22.46
CA LEU A 215 -5.26 -10.56 -23.74
C LEU A 215 -4.16 -9.54 -24.06
N PHE A 216 -3.83 -8.70 -23.08
CA PHE A 216 -2.81 -7.66 -23.17
C PHE A 216 -2.46 -7.13 -21.77
N TYR A 217 -1.41 -6.31 -21.70
CA TYR A 217 -0.99 -5.64 -20.47
C TYR A 217 -1.20 -4.12 -20.56
N VAL A 218 -1.34 -3.48 -19.41
CA VAL A 218 -1.51 -2.03 -19.27
C VAL A 218 -0.45 -1.47 -18.32
N ASN A 219 0.30 -0.49 -18.79
CA ASN A 219 1.31 0.20 -18.00
C ASN A 219 0.74 1.48 -17.38
N ALA A 220 0.25 1.38 -16.14
CA ALA A 220 -0.33 2.52 -15.44
C ALA A 220 0.67 3.67 -15.18
N PHE A 221 1.97 3.37 -15.07
CA PHE A 221 2.99 4.41 -14.89
C PHE A 221 3.22 5.24 -16.15
N SER A 222 3.00 4.63 -17.32
CA SER A 222 3.09 5.25 -18.64
C SER A 222 1.70 5.63 -19.18
N GLN A 223 0.84 6.19 -18.35
CA GLN A 223 -0.48 6.72 -18.77
C GLN A 223 -1.41 5.66 -19.42
N GLY A 224 -1.22 4.40 -19.07
CA GLY A 224 -2.07 3.31 -19.54
C GLY A 224 -1.71 2.77 -20.91
N ASP A 225 -0.45 2.94 -21.35
CA ASP A 225 0.06 2.30 -22.56
C ASP A 225 -0.31 0.80 -22.57
N ILE A 226 -0.88 0.36 -23.68
CA ILE A 226 -1.27 -1.03 -23.88
C ILE A 226 -0.09 -1.77 -24.51
N LEU A 227 0.30 -2.88 -23.91
CA LEU A 227 1.47 -3.68 -24.26
C LEU A 227 1.00 -5.10 -24.61
N GLY A 228 1.63 -5.71 -25.61
CA GLY A 228 1.53 -7.15 -25.85
C GLY A 228 2.69 -7.89 -25.21
N LYS A 229 2.76 -9.21 -25.45
CA LYS A 229 3.86 -10.05 -24.97
C LYS A 229 5.23 -9.57 -25.48
N ALA A 230 5.31 -9.14 -26.74
CA ALA A 230 6.58 -8.73 -27.37
C ALA A 230 7.22 -7.52 -26.66
N GLU A 231 6.41 -6.56 -26.21
CA GLU A 231 6.90 -5.41 -25.44
C GLU A 231 7.39 -5.80 -24.04
N ILE A 232 6.77 -6.81 -23.40
CA ILE A 232 7.25 -7.38 -22.14
C ILE A 232 8.58 -8.12 -22.37
N ASP A 233 8.69 -8.91 -23.44
CA ASP A 233 9.93 -9.59 -23.82
C ASP A 233 11.07 -8.59 -24.04
N GLU A 234 10.80 -7.48 -24.75
CA GLU A 234 11.78 -6.41 -24.98
C GLU A 234 12.19 -5.73 -23.65
N PHE A 235 11.23 -5.49 -22.76
CA PHE A 235 11.50 -4.91 -21.45
C PHE A 235 12.43 -5.81 -20.61
N LEU A 236 12.16 -7.11 -20.57
CA LEU A 236 12.98 -8.09 -19.85
C LEU A 236 14.36 -8.24 -20.49
N GLY A 237 14.43 -8.27 -21.83
CA GLY A 237 15.69 -8.33 -22.58
C GLY A 237 16.60 -7.13 -22.32
N LYS A 238 16.04 -5.92 -22.14
CA LYS A 238 16.81 -4.72 -21.75
C LYS A 238 17.43 -4.83 -20.35
N LEU A 239 16.88 -5.66 -19.49
CA LEU A 239 17.39 -5.92 -18.14
C LEU A 239 18.30 -7.15 -18.07
N ASP A 240 18.57 -7.80 -19.21
CA ASP A 240 19.35 -9.05 -19.31
C ASP A 240 18.77 -10.17 -18.43
N LEU A 241 17.44 -10.27 -18.40
CA LEU A 241 16.72 -11.26 -17.60
C LEU A 241 16.12 -12.37 -18.48
N PRO A 242 16.06 -13.61 -17.95
CA PRO A 242 15.37 -14.70 -18.63
C PRO A 242 13.86 -14.44 -18.74
N LEU A 243 13.26 -14.94 -19.82
CA LEU A 243 11.80 -14.87 -20.04
C LEU A 243 11.09 -15.94 -19.22
N GLU A 244 10.93 -15.70 -17.92
CA GLU A 244 10.24 -16.60 -17.00
C GLU A 244 8.71 -16.37 -17.03
N GLU A 245 7.93 -17.45 -16.95
CA GLU A 245 6.46 -17.41 -17.01
C GLU A 245 5.84 -16.49 -15.95
N ASN A 246 6.48 -16.38 -14.78
CA ASN A 246 6.02 -15.53 -13.67
C ASN A 246 5.97 -14.03 -14.03
N PHE A 247 6.68 -13.59 -15.08
CA PHE A 247 6.62 -12.20 -15.55
C PHE A 247 5.40 -11.90 -16.44
N TYR A 248 4.65 -12.91 -16.84
CA TYR A 248 3.49 -12.79 -17.72
C TYR A 248 2.17 -13.07 -16.98
N GLN A 249 2.23 -13.75 -15.84
CA GLN A 249 1.06 -14.18 -15.08
C GLN A 249 0.70 -13.23 -13.93
N PRO A 250 -0.59 -13.09 -13.60
CA PRO A 250 -1.03 -12.35 -12.43
C PRO A 250 -0.38 -12.82 -11.13
N CYS A 251 -0.07 -11.87 -10.26
CA CYS A 251 0.38 -12.15 -8.89
C CYS A 251 -0.77 -12.08 -7.89
N THR A 252 -0.56 -12.65 -6.71
CA THR A 252 -1.57 -12.62 -5.65
C THR A 252 -1.60 -11.23 -4.98
N ASN A 253 -2.72 -10.90 -4.32
CA ASN A 253 -2.82 -9.64 -3.57
C ASN A 253 -1.79 -9.60 -2.41
N ILE A 254 -1.45 -10.75 -1.82
CA ILE A 254 -0.36 -10.88 -0.85
C ILE A 254 0.99 -10.47 -1.47
N ASP A 255 1.27 -10.90 -2.70
CA ASP A 255 2.51 -10.51 -3.41
C ASP A 255 2.54 -9.00 -3.71
N ILE A 256 1.39 -8.41 -4.06
CA ILE A 256 1.26 -6.96 -4.28
C ILE A 256 1.60 -6.20 -2.99
N VAL A 257 1.02 -6.58 -1.85
CA VAL A 257 1.27 -5.91 -0.56
C VAL A 257 2.71 -6.17 -0.07
N ARG A 258 3.25 -7.37 -0.27
CA ARG A 258 4.67 -7.67 0.01
C ARG A 258 5.59 -6.78 -0.83
N ARG A 259 5.27 -6.58 -2.10
CA ARG A 259 6.02 -5.67 -2.97
C ARG A 259 5.87 -4.21 -2.55
N LEU A 260 4.70 -3.81 -2.04
CA LEU A 260 4.46 -2.47 -1.51
C LEU A 260 5.38 -2.17 -0.32
N LEU A 261 5.48 -3.11 0.63
CA LEU A 261 6.41 -3.02 1.76
C LEU A 261 7.87 -3.00 1.31
N ASN A 262 8.27 -3.83 0.35
CA ASN A 262 9.63 -3.80 -0.21
C ASN A 262 9.95 -2.47 -0.91
N ASN A 263 8.99 -1.86 -1.62
CA ASN A 263 9.18 -0.54 -2.21
C ASN A 263 9.40 0.53 -1.14
N LEU A 264 8.66 0.47 -0.03
CA LEU A 264 8.87 1.35 1.13
C LEU A 264 10.26 1.11 1.75
N LEU A 265 10.64 -0.15 1.98
CA LEU A 265 11.93 -0.53 2.54
C LEU A 265 13.08 0.06 1.71
N ASN A 266 13.06 -0.17 0.39
CA ASN A 266 14.03 0.41 -0.54
C ASN A 266 14.05 1.94 -0.53
N SER A 267 12.90 2.58 -0.27
CA SER A 267 12.79 4.05 -0.21
C SER A 267 13.43 4.59 1.06
N TYR A 268 13.17 3.97 2.21
CA TYR A 268 13.77 4.36 3.49
C TYR A 268 15.27 4.01 3.59
N GLU A 269 15.72 2.91 2.96
CA GLU A 269 17.16 2.63 2.79
C GLU A 269 17.86 3.77 2.06
N LYS A 270 17.26 4.31 0.99
CA LYS A 270 17.81 5.45 0.24
C LYS A 270 17.78 6.77 1.03
N LEU A 271 16.89 6.89 2.01
CA LEU A 271 16.84 8.02 2.94
C LEU A 271 17.80 7.85 4.12
N ASN A 272 18.48 6.70 4.26
CA ASN A 272 19.31 6.33 5.41
C ASN A 272 18.54 6.38 6.73
N ASP A 273 17.33 5.83 6.74
CA ASP A 273 16.46 5.74 7.92
C ASP A 273 16.42 4.27 8.42
N PRO A 274 17.37 3.86 9.30
CA PRO A 274 17.52 2.46 9.70
C PRO A 274 16.35 1.96 10.58
N ASP A 275 15.74 2.84 11.38
CA ASP A 275 14.64 2.49 12.27
C ASP A 275 13.43 2.07 11.43
N ARG A 276 13.08 2.89 10.42
CA ARG A 276 11.97 2.58 9.49
C ARG A 276 12.24 1.33 8.65
N VAL A 277 13.49 1.05 8.33
CA VAL A 277 13.87 -0.18 7.61
C VAL A 277 13.64 -1.41 8.48
N GLU A 278 13.98 -1.36 9.76
CA GLU A 278 13.79 -2.48 10.68
C GLU A 278 12.30 -2.74 10.94
N ASP A 279 11.51 -1.69 11.13
CA ASP A 279 10.05 -1.79 11.23
C ASP A 279 9.45 -2.49 10.00
N LEU A 280 9.86 -2.09 8.79
CA LEU A 280 9.33 -2.66 7.56
C LEU A 280 9.76 -4.11 7.35
N LYS A 281 10.98 -4.48 7.78
CA LYS A 281 11.39 -5.90 7.82
C LYS A 281 10.50 -6.69 8.77
N ARG A 282 10.19 -6.14 9.95
CA ARG A 282 9.27 -6.76 10.89
C ARG A 282 7.89 -6.93 10.26
N LEU A 283 7.33 -5.89 9.63
CA LEU A 283 6.03 -5.97 8.96
C LEU A 283 6.01 -6.99 7.80
N LEU A 284 7.11 -7.14 7.06
CA LEU A 284 7.24 -8.16 6.02
C LEU A 284 7.09 -9.58 6.58
N THR A 285 7.49 -9.84 7.83
CA THR A 285 7.31 -11.17 8.46
C THR A 285 5.85 -11.50 8.78
N ALA A 286 4.95 -10.51 8.77
CA ALA A 286 3.51 -10.74 8.90
C ALA A 286 2.86 -11.30 7.61
N LEU A 287 3.58 -11.25 6.47
CA LEU A 287 3.14 -11.71 5.15
C LEU A 287 3.77 -13.04 4.75
#